data_AF-A0A8T6LIR1-F1
#
_entry.id   AF-A0A8T6LIR1-F1
#
_cell.length_a   1.000
_cell.length_b   1.000
_cell.length_c   1.000
_cell.angle_alpha   90.00
_cell.angle_beta   90.00
_cell.angle_gamma   90.00
#
_symmetry.space_group_name_H-M   'P 1'
#
loop_
_entity.id
_entity.type
_entity.pdbx_description
1 polymer ?
#
loop_
_entity_poly.entity_id
_entity_poly.type
_entity_poly.pdbx_seq_one_letter_code
_entity_poly.pdbx_strand_id
1 'polypeptide(L)'
;MTTTATPARSSNGWSRRSSTVSNRERTRDRRGNAMTIPAPPAGTRVFAILGNPVAHSLSPAIQNAALRAAGLDGRYVAIACQPEDVAPVMRTLARAGGGGNVTVPHKRRAAAALDDAAAAVGRTGACNTFWGEGARIRGDNTDVE
;
A
#
# COMPACT_ATOMS: atom_id res chain seq x y z
N MET A 1 9.81 -51.96 32.01
CA MET A 1 8.99 -51.19 31.06
C MET A 1 9.56 -49.80 31.01
N THR A 2 10.41 -49.53 30.01
CA THR A 2 11.11 -48.25 29.86
C THR A 2 10.73 -47.72 28.50
N THR A 3 9.85 -46.71 28.47
CA THR A 3 9.40 -46.08 27.23
C THR A 3 10.02 -44.69 27.16
N THR A 4 11.06 -44.56 26.34
CA THR A 4 11.62 -43.28 25.89
C THR A 4 10.77 -42.77 24.73
N ALA A 5 10.11 -41.63 24.90
CA ALA A 5 9.38 -40.94 23.83
C ALA A 5 10.15 -39.69 23.37
N THR A 6 10.60 -39.72 22.12
CA THR A 6 11.20 -38.61 21.36
C THR A 6 10.12 -37.60 20.95
N PRO A 7 10.33 -36.28 21.04
CA PRO A 7 9.36 -35.33 20.50
C PRO A 7 9.47 -35.24 18.97
N ALA A 8 8.32 -35.39 18.31
CA ALA A 8 8.17 -35.28 16.87
C ALA A 8 8.36 -33.83 16.38
N ARG A 9 9.22 -33.65 15.38
CA ARG A 9 9.31 -32.44 14.56
C ARG A 9 7.99 -32.26 13.80
N SER A 10 7.24 -31.18 14.08
CA SER A 10 6.16 -30.75 13.21
C SER A 10 6.75 -30.05 11.98
N SER A 11 6.59 -30.70 10.83
CA SER A 11 6.91 -30.13 9.53
C SER A 11 5.82 -29.13 9.12
N ASN A 12 6.14 -27.84 9.10
CA ASN A 12 5.30 -26.83 8.45
C ASN A 12 5.31 -27.07 6.94
N GLY A 13 4.25 -27.70 6.44
CA GLY A 13 3.97 -27.93 5.03
C GLY A 13 3.52 -26.66 4.31
N TRP A 14 4.46 -25.76 4.03
CA TRP A 14 4.25 -24.73 3.01
C TRP A 14 4.58 -25.34 1.63
N SER A 15 3.56 -25.90 0.99
CA SER A 15 3.67 -26.29 -0.43
C SER A 15 3.80 -25.04 -1.28
N ARG A 16 4.98 -24.83 -1.87
CA ARG A 16 5.21 -23.85 -2.94
C ARG A 16 4.41 -24.28 -4.16
N ARG A 17 3.16 -23.83 -4.27
CA ARG A 17 2.49 -23.77 -5.58
C ARG A 17 2.90 -22.46 -6.23
N SER A 18 3.99 -22.52 -6.98
CA SER A 18 4.45 -21.46 -7.87
C SER A 18 3.52 -21.40 -9.08
N SER A 19 2.36 -20.78 -8.94
CA SER A 19 1.61 -20.27 -10.09
C SER A 19 2.37 -19.07 -10.63
N THR A 20 3.33 -19.35 -11.52
CA THR A 20 3.96 -18.32 -12.35
C THR A 20 2.89 -17.81 -13.31
N VAL A 21 2.10 -16.82 -12.87
CA VAL A 21 1.42 -15.95 -13.82
C VAL A 21 2.53 -15.23 -14.56
N SER A 22 2.83 -15.71 -15.76
CA SER A 22 3.82 -15.12 -16.65
C SER A 22 3.40 -13.68 -16.96
N ASN A 23 3.98 -12.72 -16.24
CA ASN A 23 3.82 -11.29 -16.49
C ASN A 23 4.61 -10.82 -17.74
N ARG A 24 4.98 -11.74 -18.65
CA ARG A 24 5.96 -11.53 -19.73
C ARG A 24 5.47 -10.71 -20.92
N GLU A 25 4.21 -10.29 -20.97
CA GLU A 25 3.63 -9.82 -22.25
C GLU A 25 3.51 -8.30 -22.43
N ARG A 26 3.95 -7.46 -21.49
CA ARG A 26 3.81 -6.01 -21.67
C ARG A 26 5.05 -5.27 -21.24
N THR A 27 6.02 -5.15 -22.16
CA THR A 27 6.97 -4.03 -22.32
C THR A 27 8.15 -4.49 -23.20
N ARG A 28 7.93 -4.56 -24.52
CA ARG A 28 9.03 -4.64 -25.49
C ARG A 28 9.35 -3.23 -25.99
N ASP A 29 10.62 -2.91 -26.19
CA ASP A 29 10.98 -1.63 -26.81
C ASP A 29 10.61 -1.65 -28.32
N ARG A 30 10.81 -0.52 -29.01
CA ARG A 30 10.55 -0.43 -30.47
C ARG A 30 11.35 -1.43 -31.32
N ARG A 31 12.36 -2.09 -30.74
CA ARG A 31 13.24 -3.09 -31.37
C ARG A 31 12.93 -4.52 -30.94
N GLY A 32 11.86 -4.74 -30.16
CA GLY A 32 11.45 -6.07 -29.71
C GLY A 32 12.24 -6.62 -28.53
N ASN A 33 13.18 -5.86 -27.97
CA ASN A 33 13.93 -6.28 -26.79
C ASN A 33 13.06 -6.20 -25.54
N ALA A 34 13.23 -7.18 -24.65
CA ALA A 34 12.61 -7.14 -23.32
C ALA A 34 13.11 -5.90 -22.58
N MET A 35 12.20 -4.97 -22.27
CA MET A 35 12.56 -3.87 -21.36
C MET A 35 12.69 -4.48 -19.96
N THR A 36 13.91 -4.52 -19.45
CA THR A 36 14.12 -4.80 -18.03
C THR A 36 13.69 -3.54 -17.29
N ILE A 37 12.57 -3.59 -16.56
CA ILE A 37 12.23 -2.54 -15.61
C ILE A 37 13.14 -2.76 -14.40
N PRO A 38 14.14 -1.90 -14.14
CA PRO A 38 15.01 -2.06 -12.99
C PRO A 38 14.16 -2.00 -11.71
N ALA A 39 14.43 -2.91 -10.78
CA ALA A 39 13.79 -2.88 -9.48
C ALA A 39 14.08 -1.54 -8.78
N PRO A 40 13.13 -1.01 -8.00
CA PRO A 40 13.40 0.17 -7.17
C PRO A 40 14.56 -0.13 -6.19
N PRO A 41 15.38 0.88 -5.85
CA PRO A 41 16.44 0.75 -4.85
C PRO A 41 15.93 0.22 -3.50
N ALA A 42 16.86 -0.30 -2.68
CA ALA A 42 16.55 -0.57 -1.29
C ALA A 42 16.23 0.75 -0.56
N GLY A 43 15.13 0.78 0.20
CA GLY A 43 14.69 1.97 0.94
C GLY A 43 13.65 2.84 0.22
N THR A 44 13.26 2.51 -1.02
CA THR A 44 12.16 3.20 -1.71
C THR A 44 10.88 3.16 -0.89
N ARG A 45 10.29 4.34 -0.64
CA ARG A 45 9.02 4.44 0.11
C ARG A 45 7.83 4.13 -0.77
N VAL A 46 6.83 3.45 -0.23
CA VAL A 46 5.58 3.15 -0.94
C VAL A 46 4.48 4.06 -0.44
N PHE A 47 3.84 4.75 -1.38
CA PHE A 47 2.62 5.51 -1.19
C PHE A 47 1.49 4.88 -1.99
N ALA A 48 0.25 5.08 -1.58
CA ALA A 48 -0.88 4.49 -2.28
C ALA A 48 -2.12 5.38 -2.35
N ILE A 49 -2.99 5.11 -3.33
CA ILE A 49 -4.41 5.48 -3.25
C ILE A 49 -5.24 4.21 -2.96
N LEU A 50 -6.03 4.25 -1.89
CA LEU A 50 -6.94 3.18 -1.50
C LEU A 50 -8.35 3.50 -1.98
N GLY A 51 -8.99 2.59 -2.70
CA GLY A 51 -10.34 2.79 -3.23
C GLY A 51 -10.94 1.50 -3.76
N ASN A 52 -12.24 1.51 -4.07
CA ASN A 52 -12.89 0.41 -4.78
C ASN A 52 -14.14 0.88 -5.54
N PRO A 53 -14.11 1.03 -6.87
CA PRO A 53 -12.97 0.79 -7.76
C PRO A 53 -11.92 1.92 -7.69
N VAL A 54 -10.65 1.60 -8.01
CA VAL A 54 -9.54 2.59 -8.00
C VAL A 54 -8.65 2.54 -9.24
N ALA A 55 -8.83 1.55 -10.12
CA ALA A 55 -7.96 1.29 -11.26
C ALA A 55 -7.87 2.46 -12.27
N HIS A 56 -8.91 3.30 -12.34
CA HIS A 56 -8.97 4.46 -13.24
C HIS A 56 -8.44 5.76 -12.61
N SER A 57 -7.90 5.70 -11.39
CA SER A 57 -7.35 6.88 -10.75
C SER A 57 -6.15 7.42 -11.53
N LEU A 58 -6.14 8.72 -11.78
CA LEU A 58 -4.98 9.43 -12.33
C LEU A 58 -3.93 9.75 -11.25
N SER A 59 -4.26 9.60 -9.96
CA SER A 59 -3.38 9.93 -8.84
C SER A 59 -2.02 9.22 -8.93
N PRO A 60 -1.90 7.93 -9.30
CA PRO A 60 -0.59 7.30 -9.48
C PRO A 60 0.26 8.00 -10.55
N ALA A 61 -0.30 8.42 -11.68
CA ALA A 61 0.47 9.09 -12.72
C ALA A 61 1.00 10.45 -12.21
N ILE A 62 0.13 11.23 -11.58
CA ILE A 62 0.43 12.57 -11.05
C ILE A 62 1.46 12.47 -9.92
N GLN A 63 1.22 11.63 -8.93
CA GLN A 63 2.04 11.54 -7.73
C GLN A 63 3.41 10.93 -8.03
N ASN A 64 3.50 9.93 -8.91
CA ASN A 64 4.82 9.45 -9.34
C ASN A 64 5.60 10.51 -10.14
N ALA A 65 4.93 11.38 -10.90
CA ALA A 65 5.59 12.50 -11.57
C ALA A 65 6.10 13.53 -10.54
N ALA A 66 5.30 13.85 -9.53
CA ALA A 66 5.70 14.74 -8.44
C ALA A 66 6.89 14.19 -7.63
N LEU A 67 6.87 12.91 -7.25
CA LEU A 67 7.98 12.25 -6.55
C LEU A 67 9.27 12.32 -7.36
N ARG A 68 9.20 12.07 -8.67
CA ARG A 68 10.36 12.21 -9.58
C ARG A 68 10.86 13.65 -9.65
N ALA A 69 9.96 14.61 -9.82
CA ALA A 69 10.32 16.03 -9.91
C ALA A 69 10.97 16.54 -8.62
N ALA A 70 10.55 16.02 -7.47
CA ALA A 70 11.11 16.34 -6.16
C ALA A 70 12.41 15.57 -5.82
N GLY A 71 12.87 14.66 -6.68
CA GLY A 71 14.04 13.81 -6.40
C GLY A 71 13.81 12.84 -5.24
N LEU A 72 12.56 12.51 -4.93
CA LEU A 72 12.19 11.62 -3.82
C LEU A 72 12.14 10.17 -4.30
N ASP A 73 12.82 9.28 -3.59
CA ASP A 73 12.75 7.84 -3.85
C ASP A 73 11.46 7.24 -3.27
N GLY A 74 10.38 7.40 -4.05
CA GLY A 74 9.07 6.88 -3.71
C GLY A 74 8.33 6.29 -4.91
N ARG A 75 7.42 5.36 -4.63
CA ARG A 75 6.47 4.82 -5.61
C ARG A 75 5.07 5.00 -5.11
N TYR A 76 4.22 5.59 -5.96
CA TYR A 76 2.80 5.75 -5.70
C TYR A 76 1.99 4.74 -6.49
N VAL A 77 1.18 3.91 -5.82
CA VAL A 77 0.40 2.82 -6.45
C VAL A 77 -1.09 2.96 -6.19
N ALA A 78 -1.93 2.34 -7.03
CA ALA A 78 -3.35 2.18 -6.75
C ALA A 78 -3.60 0.81 -6.12
N ILE A 79 -4.31 0.77 -5.00
CA ILE A 79 -4.64 -0.48 -4.29
C ILE A 79 -6.16 -0.59 -4.20
N ALA A 80 -6.72 -1.56 -4.92
CA ALA A 80 -8.10 -1.95 -4.75
C ALA A 80 -8.26 -2.57 -3.35
N CYS A 81 -9.02 -1.91 -2.49
CA CYS A 81 -9.09 -2.27 -1.07
C CYS A 81 -10.51 -2.69 -0.73
N GLN A 82 -10.69 -3.80 -0.01
CA GLN A 82 -11.99 -4.08 0.59
C GLN A 82 -12.17 -3.24 1.86
N PRO A 83 -13.42 -2.97 2.28
CA PRO A 83 -13.69 -2.16 3.46
C PRO A 83 -12.96 -2.60 4.74
N GLU A 84 -12.84 -3.91 4.95
CA GLU A 84 -12.16 -4.57 6.08
C GLU A 84 -10.63 -4.42 6.05
N ASP A 85 -10.06 -4.22 4.86
CA ASP A 85 -8.62 -4.12 4.66
C ASP A 85 -8.09 -2.68 4.81
N VAL A 86 -8.98 -1.68 4.83
CA VAL A 86 -8.58 -0.26 4.86
C VAL A 86 -7.64 0.04 6.03
N ALA A 87 -8.03 -0.32 7.26
CA ALA A 87 -7.23 -0.06 8.44
C ALA A 87 -5.92 -0.89 8.48
N PRO A 88 -5.92 -2.22 8.21
CA PRO A 88 -4.69 -3.00 8.09
C PRO A 88 -3.70 -2.45 7.06
N VAL A 89 -4.17 -2.06 5.87
CA VAL A 89 -3.33 -1.52 4.80
C VAL A 89 -2.76 -0.17 5.19
N MET A 90 -3.59 0.74 5.71
CA MET A 90 -3.12 2.04 6.21
C MET A 90 -2.03 1.89 7.27
N ARG A 91 -2.23 0.99 8.25
CA ARG A 91 -1.28 0.76 9.34
C ARG A 91 0.03 0.17 8.84
N THR A 92 -0.04 -0.74 7.85
CA THR A 92 1.15 -1.34 7.23
C THR A 92 1.96 -0.29 6.48
N LEU A 93 1.30 0.53 5.64
CA LEU A 93 1.95 1.61 4.89
C LEU A 93 2.58 2.65 5.82
N ALA A 94 1.86 3.08 6.85
CA ALA A 94 2.36 4.04 7.84
C ALA A 94 3.62 3.51 8.56
N ARG A 95 3.60 2.26 9.03
CA ARG A 95 4.75 1.63 9.71
C ARG A 95 5.96 1.43 8.80
N ALA A 96 5.74 1.28 7.49
CA ALA A 96 6.81 1.22 6.50
C ALA A 96 7.40 2.61 6.14
N GLY A 97 6.96 3.68 6.81
CA GLY A 97 7.38 5.06 6.52
C GLY A 97 6.68 5.68 5.30
N GLY A 98 5.60 5.06 4.84
CA GLY A 98 4.77 5.52 3.73
C GLY A 98 3.52 6.26 4.19
N GLY A 99 2.56 6.33 3.29
CA GLY A 99 1.28 7.01 3.47
C GLY A 99 0.46 6.94 2.20
N GLY A 100 -0.54 7.80 2.07
CA GLY A 100 -1.31 7.80 0.85
C GLY A 100 -2.60 8.58 0.92
N ASN A 101 -3.38 8.41 -0.14
CA ASN A 101 -4.73 8.91 -0.22
C ASN A 101 -5.74 7.80 -0.04
N VAL A 102 -6.94 8.19 0.37
CA VAL A 102 -8.11 7.33 0.46
C VAL A 102 -9.22 7.99 -0.36
N THR A 103 -9.82 7.22 -1.25
CA THR A 103 -10.95 7.67 -2.06
C THR A 103 -12.20 6.87 -1.75
N VAL A 104 -13.28 7.16 -2.48
CA VAL A 104 -14.55 6.45 -2.35
C VAL A 104 -14.35 4.93 -2.48
N PRO A 105 -15.10 4.13 -1.70
CA PRO A 105 -16.07 4.50 -0.65
C PRO A 105 -15.44 4.59 0.76
N HIS A 106 -14.11 4.66 0.90
CA HIS A 106 -13.42 4.31 2.15
C HIS A 106 -13.11 5.47 3.09
N LYS A 107 -13.36 6.72 2.71
CA LYS A 107 -12.93 7.90 3.50
C LYS A 107 -13.40 7.91 4.95
N ARG A 108 -14.63 7.43 5.23
CA ARG A 108 -15.15 7.32 6.61
C ARG A 108 -14.46 6.21 7.42
N ARG A 109 -14.10 5.10 6.78
CA ARG A 109 -13.37 4.00 7.42
C ARG A 109 -11.93 4.39 7.70
N ALA A 110 -11.31 5.12 6.79
CA ALA A 110 -9.98 5.68 7.00
C ALA A 110 -9.96 6.65 8.18
N ALA A 111 -10.98 7.52 8.32
CA ALA A 111 -11.08 8.41 9.47
C ALA A 111 -11.12 7.64 10.80
N ALA A 112 -11.86 6.53 10.87
CA ALA A 112 -11.94 5.69 12.06
C ALA A 112 -10.64 4.92 12.36
N ALA A 113 -9.70 4.83 11.42
CA ALA A 113 -8.44 4.11 11.57
C ALA A 113 -7.28 4.99 12.07
N LEU A 114 -7.48 6.31 12.15
CA LEU A 114 -6.44 7.26 12.56
C LEU A 114 -6.19 7.19 14.06
N ASP A 115 -4.91 7.26 14.43
CA ASP A 115 -4.51 7.47 15.83
C ASP A 115 -4.47 8.98 16.15
N ASP A 116 -4.29 9.84 15.14
CA ASP A 116 -4.28 11.30 15.22
C ASP A 116 -5.02 11.91 14.02
N ALA A 117 -6.07 12.70 14.27
CA ALA A 117 -6.93 13.23 13.21
C ALA A 117 -6.86 14.76 13.19
N ALA A 118 -6.64 15.33 12.00
CA ALA A 118 -6.75 16.77 11.81
C ALA A 118 -8.18 17.28 12.04
N ALA A 119 -8.34 18.57 12.32
CA ALA A 119 -9.63 19.18 12.61
C ALA A 119 -10.66 18.98 11.47
N ALA A 120 -10.21 19.00 10.22
CA ALA A 120 -11.07 18.74 9.05
C ALA A 120 -11.69 17.34 9.07
N VAL A 121 -10.93 16.33 9.51
CA VAL A 121 -11.44 14.96 9.68
C VAL A 121 -12.48 14.92 10.79
N GLY A 122 -12.23 15.61 11.91
CA GLY A 122 -13.20 15.70 13.01
C GLY A 122 -14.54 16.32 12.58
N ARG A 123 -14.51 17.36 11.73
CA ARG A 123 -15.73 18.00 11.21
C ARG A 123 -16.48 17.15 10.19
N THR A 124 -15.76 16.45 9.30
CA THR A 124 -16.37 15.74 8.16
C THR A 124 -16.66 14.27 8.44
N GLY A 125 -15.97 13.68 9.42
CA GLY A 125 -15.93 12.23 9.64
C GLY A 125 -15.28 11.46 8.47
N ALA A 126 -14.47 12.13 7.65
CA ALA A 126 -13.86 11.57 6.45
C ALA A 126 -12.37 11.95 6.39
N CYS A 127 -11.54 11.01 5.95
CA CYS A 127 -10.11 11.18 5.74
C CYS A 127 -9.78 10.83 4.28
N ASN A 128 -9.12 11.74 3.56
CA ASN A 128 -8.69 11.51 2.18
C ASN A 128 -7.16 11.35 2.07
N THR A 129 -6.40 11.63 3.13
CA THR A 129 -4.94 11.62 3.16
C THR A 129 -4.44 11.14 4.51
N PHE A 130 -3.46 10.22 4.52
CA PHE A 130 -2.87 9.69 5.74
C PHE A 130 -1.36 9.45 5.60
N TRP A 131 -0.65 9.42 6.72
CA TRP A 131 0.79 9.12 6.77
C TRP A 131 1.19 8.52 8.12
N GLY A 132 2.37 7.90 8.15
CA GLY A 132 2.99 7.44 9.40
C GLY A 132 3.74 8.57 10.10
N GLU A 133 3.55 8.69 11.41
CA GLU A 133 4.32 9.55 12.30
C GLU A 133 4.78 8.70 13.51
N GLY A 134 5.99 8.17 13.43
CA GLY A 134 6.48 7.15 14.36
C GLY A 134 5.65 5.86 14.29
N ALA A 135 5.03 5.47 15.41
CA ALA A 135 4.15 4.30 15.48
C ALA A 135 2.66 4.62 15.20
N ARG A 136 2.33 5.90 15.00
CA ARG A 136 0.95 6.40 14.87
C ARG A 136 0.59 6.67 13.42
N ILE A 137 -0.69 6.51 13.11
CA ILE A 137 -1.29 6.91 11.83
C ILE A 137 -1.93 8.28 12.02
N ARG A 138 -1.49 9.25 11.23
CA ARG A 138 -2.10 10.58 11.18
C ARG A 138 -2.85 10.77 9.86
N GLY A 139 -3.87 11.62 9.85
CA GLY A 139 -4.60 11.90 8.62
C GLY A 139 -5.37 13.20 8.61
N ASP A 140 -5.71 13.60 7.39
CA ASP A 140 -6.39 14.86 7.07
C ASP A 140 -7.45 14.66 5.97
N ASN A 141 -8.23 15.70 5.73
CA ASN A 141 -9.19 15.80 4.65
C ASN A 141 -9.00 17.12 3.89
N THR A 142 -8.33 17.05 2.74
CA THR A 142 -8.04 18.21 1.88
C THR A 142 -9.17 18.56 0.92
N ASP A 143 -10.34 17.91 1.01
CA ASP A 143 -11.50 18.25 0.17
C ASP A 143 -12.34 19.41 0.77
N VAL A 144 -11.97 19.86 1.97
CA VAL A 144 -12.73 20.84 2.75
C VAL A 144 -11.81 21.97 3.25
N GLU A 145 -11.50 22.88 2.34
CA GLU A 145 -10.91 24.19 2.63
C GLU A 145 -11.78 25.31 2.05
#